data_AF-A0A935HD45-F1
#
_entry.id   AF-A0A935HD45-F1
#
_cell.length_a   1.000
_cell.length_b   1.000
_cell.length_c   1.000
_cell.angle_alpha   90.00
_cell.angle_beta   90.00
_cell.angle_gamma   90.00
#
_symmetry.space_group_name_H-M   'P 1'
#
loop_
_entity.id
_entity.type
_entity.pdbx_description
1 polymer ?
#
loop_
_entity_poly.entity_id
_entity_poly.type
_entity_poly.pdbx_seq_one_letter_code
_entity_poly.pdbx_strand_id
1 'polypeptide(L)'
;MTPRSFNERNFILNKTTNQFLNYNKISADSSNYFLPPTGYRVQYFDENYLYSSVPSSSMFQSYESSKTRNVQYPPALNVYFEKARQTDNPVIIQIKPKTK
;
A
#
# COMPACT_ATOMS: atom_id res chain seq x y z
N MET A 1 -21.38 9.48 -17.47
CA MET A 1 -20.90 8.32 -16.69
C MET A 1 -19.48 8.02 -17.11
N THR A 2 -18.49 8.27 -16.26
CA THR A 2 -17.10 7.83 -16.50
C THR A 2 -17.07 6.30 -16.42
N PRO A 3 -16.46 5.59 -17.39
CA PRO A 3 -16.38 4.14 -17.33
C PRO A 3 -15.65 3.73 -16.05
N ARG A 4 -16.31 2.92 -15.20
CA ARG A 4 -15.68 2.36 -14.00
C ARG A 4 -14.48 1.55 -14.46
N SER A 5 -13.30 1.97 -14.05
CA SER A 5 -12.07 1.24 -14.30
C SER A 5 -12.20 -0.19 -13.75
N PHE A 6 -11.73 -1.18 -14.51
CA PHE A 6 -11.67 -2.59 -14.08
C PHE A 6 -10.98 -2.78 -12.72
N ASN A 7 -10.21 -1.78 -12.27
CA ASN A 7 -9.47 -1.75 -11.01
C ASN A 7 -10.35 -1.52 -9.77
N GLU A 8 -11.66 -1.26 -9.88
CA GLU A 8 -12.52 -1.02 -8.70
C GLU A 8 -13.12 -2.29 -8.05
N ARG A 9 -12.68 -3.49 -8.48
CA ARG A 9 -13.32 -4.77 -8.14
C ARG A 9 -12.56 -5.64 -7.14
N ASN A 10 -11.72 -5.05 -6.27
CA ASN A 10 -11.07 -5.79 -5.19
C ASN A 10 -11.75 -5.48 -3.86
N PHE A 11 -12.33 -6.50 -3.22
CA PHE A 11 -13.06 -6.34 -1.97
C PHE A 11 -12.59 -7.33 -0.91
N ILE A 12 -12.64 -6.88 0.34
CA ILE A 12 -12.33 -7.68 1.53
C ILE A 12 -13.59 -7.72 2.39
N LEU A 13 -14.02 -8.92 2.78
CA LEU A 13 -15.09 -9.13 3.75
C LEU A 13 -14.49 -9.47 5.12
N ASN A 14 -14.74 -8.62 6.11
CA ASN A 14 -14.45 -8.95 7.49
C ASN A 14 -15.62 -9.75 8.08
N LYS A 15 -15.41 -11.05 8.30
CA LYS A 15 -16.46 -11.96 8.83
C LYS A 15 -16.81 -11.71 10.30
N THR A 16 -15.94 -11.07 11.08
CA THR A 16 -16.19 -10.75 12.49
C THR A 16 -17.08 -9.52 12.63
N THR A 17 -16.89 -8.51 11.78
CA THR A 17 -17.66 -7.26 11.83
C THR A 17 -18.75 -7.16 10.77
N ASN A 18 -18.84 -8.13 9.85
CA ASN A 18 -19.67 -8.09 8.64
C ASN A 18 -19.44 -6.84 7.78
N GLN A 19 -18.23 -6.27 7.84
CA GLN A 19 -17.87 -5.09 7.06
C GLN A 19 -17.30 -5.50 5.70
N PHE A 20 -17.72 -4.77 4.67
CA PHE A 20 -17.24 -4.91 3.31
C PHE A 20 -16.36 -3.72 2.95
N LEU A 21 -15.08 -3.99 2.66
CA LEU A 21 -14.07 -2.98 2.38
C LEU A 21 -13.66 -3.05 0.92
N ASN A 22 -13.52 -1.90 0.26
CA ASN A 22 -12.90 -1.84 -1.06
C ASN A 22 -11.39 -1.68 -0.87
N TYR A 23 -10.63 -2.69 -1.29
CA TYR A 23 -9.17 -2.74 -1.15
C TYR A 23 -8.49 -1.55 -1.82
N ASN A 24 -8.98 -1.13 -2.99
CA ASN A 24 -8.41 -0.02 -3.75
C ASN A 24 -8.76 1.36 -3.16
N LYS A 25 -9.63 1.41 -2.14
CA LYS A 25 -9.99 2.65 -1.44
C LYS A 25 -9.31 2.80 -0.07
N ILE A 26 -8.36 1.92 0.25
CA ILE A 26 -7.54 2.07 1.46
C ILE A 26 -6.52 3.20 1.21
N SER A 27 -6.68 4.30 1.92
CA SER A 27 -5.81 5.48 1.82
C SER A 27 -4.59 5.36 2.71
N ALA A 28 -3.51 6.03 2.31
CA ALA A 28 -2.32 6.20 3.14
C ALA A 28 -2.58 7.17 4.30
N ASP A 29 -1.98 6.91 5.47
CA ASP A 29 -2.07 7.71 6.68
C ASP A 29 -0.75 7.66 7.49
N SER A 30 -0.78 8.10 8.75
CA SER A 30 0.42 8.07 9.59
C SER A 30 0.89 6.65 9.95
N SER A 31 0.00 5.64 9.92
CA SER A 31 0.32 4.26 10.29
C SER A 31 1.21 3.55 9.29
N ASN A 32 1.23 4.04 8.04
CA ASN A 32 2.06 3.55 6.96
C ASN A 32 2.95 4.64 6.35
N TYR A 33 3.27 5.68 7.14
CA TYR A 33 4.18 6.76 6.77
C TYR A 33 3.78 7.52 5.51
N PHE A 34 2.47 7.60 5.25
CA PHE A 34 1.86 8.18 4.06
C PHE A 34 2.35 7.55 2.73
N LEU A 35 2.90 6.34 2.80
CA LEU A 35 3.27 5.55 1.63
C LEU A 35 2.05 4.77 1.11
N PRO A 36 2.03 4.28 -0.14
CA PRO A 36 0.91 3.50 -0.64
C PRO A 36 0.72 2.19 0.17
N PRO A 37 -0.42 1.98 0.87
CA PRO A 37 -0.66 0.77 1.67
C PRO A 37 -1.05 -0.44 0.82
N THR A 38 -1.41 -0.21 -0.43
CA THR A 38 -1.95 -1.21 -1.34
C THR A 38 -1.41 -0.99 -2.75
N GLY A 39 -1.18 -2.08 -3.48
CA GLY A 39 -0.94 -2.03 -4.92
C GLY A 39 -2.25 -1.96 -5.72
N TYR A 40 -2.15 -2.05 -7.05
CA TYR A 40 -3.33 -2.04 -7.92
C TYR A 40 -4.30 -3.21 -7.68
N ARG A 41 -3.77 -4.36 -7.26
CA ARG A 41 -4.54 -5.58 -6.94
C ARG A 41 -3.78 -6.45 -5.96
N VAL A 42 -4.49 -7.35 -5.29
CA VAL A 42 -3.87 -8.48 -4.61
C VAL A 42 -3.24 -9.39 -5.67
N GLN A 43 -1.96 -9.69 -5.53
CA GLN A 43 -1.19 -10.52 -6.46
C GLN A 43 -1.01 -11.94 -5.94
N TYR A 44 -0.94 -12.08 -4.62
CA TYR A 44 -0.80 -13.37 -3.94
C TYR A 44 -1.36 -13.28 -2.52
N PHE A 45 -1.68 -14.43 -1.91
CA PHE A 45 -2.03 -14.52 -0.50
C PHE A 45 -1.52 -15.84 0.07
N ASP A 46 -1.19 -15.83 1.36
CA ASP A 46 -0.99 -17.03 2.17
C ASP A 46 -1.95 -17.02 3.37
N GLU A 47 -1.72 -17.90 4.35
CA GLU A 47 -2.56 -18.01 5.54
C GLU A 47 -2.59 -16.73 6.40
N ASN A 48 -1.59 -15.87 6.27
CA ASN A 48 -1.34 -14.73 7.16
C ASN A 48 -1.39 -13.37 6.47
N TYR A 49 -1.02 -13.30 5.19
CA TYR A 49 -0.76 -12.05 4.49
C TYR A 49 -1.39 -12.00 3.10
N LEU A 50 -1.82 -10.79 2.73
CA LEU A 50 -2.13 -10.41 1.36
C LEU A 50 -0.93 -9.67 0.77
N TYR A 51 -0.53 -10.06 -0.43
CA TYR A 51 0.63 -9.50 -1.11
C TYR A 51 0.19 -8.69 -2.32
N SER A 52 0.82 -7.53 -2.48
CA SER A 52 0.73 -6.72 -3.69
C SER A 52 2.09 -6.08 -3.95
N SER A 53 2.23 -5.41 -5.09
CA SER A 53 3.42 -4.61 -5.37
C SER A 53 3.05 -3.20 -5.81
N VAL A 54 3.92 -2.26 -5.43
CA VAL A 54 3.82 -0.85 -5.77
C VAL A 54 5.09 -0.50 -6.56
N PRO A 55 4.97 0.15 -7.74
CA PRO A 55 6.14 0.62 -8.46
C PRO A 55 7.03 1.51 -7.59
N SER A 56 8.36 1.36 -7.71
CA SER A 56 9.30 2.21 -6.97
C SER A 56 9.02 3.70 -7.21
N SER A 57 8.74 4.08 -8.46
CA SER A 57 8.34 5.45 -8.83
C SER A 57 7.16 5.99 -8.00
N SER A 58 6.12 5.18 -7.76
CA SER A 58 4.98 5.57 -6.92
C SER A 58 5.37 5.71 -5.44
N MET A 59 6.25 4.85 -4.92
CA MET A 59 6.77 4.97 -3.56
C MET A 59 7.55 6.28 -3.37
N PHE A 60 8.42 6.63 -4.33
CA PHE A 60 9.17 7.87 -4.30
C PHE A 60 8.27 9.10 -4.46
N GLN A 61 7.24 9.05 -5.30
CA GLN A 61 6.27 10.14 -5.40
C GLN A 61 5.58 10.41 -4.05
N SER A 62 5.16 9.35 -3.35
CA SER A 62 4.60 9.46 -2.00
C SER A 62 5.62 10.01 -1.00
N TYR A 63 6.85 9.52 -1.01
CA TYR A 63 7.95 10.01 -0.17
C TYR A 63 8.24 11.50 -0.38
N GLU A 64 8.29 11.97 -1.62
CA GLU A 64 8.48 13.39 -1.91
C GLU A 64 7.29 14.23 -1.43
N SER A 65 6.06 13.78 -1.67
CA SER A 65 4.85 14.50 -1.22
C SER A 65 4.71 14.56 0.31
N SER A 66 5.29 13.61 1.03
CA SER A 66 5.19 13.52 2.49
C SER A 66 6.24 14.38 3.22
N LYS A 67 7.25 14.91 2.53
CA LYS A 67 8.29 15.78 3.14
C LYS A 67 7.72 16.98 3.89
N THR A 68 6.59 17.52 3.41
CA THR A 68 5.85 18.62 4.08
C THR A 68 5.26 18.22 5.44
N ARG A 69 5.17 16.93 5.74
CA ARG A 69 4.57 16.37 6.96
C ARG A 69 5.60 15.94 8.00
N ASN A 70 6.91 16.16 7.76
CA ASN A 70 8.00 15.78 8.68
C ASN A 70 7.94 14.31 9.16
N VAL A 71 7.57 13.39 8.26
CA VAL A 71 7.40 11.97 8.58
C VAL A 71 8.71 11.35 9.05
N GLN A 72 8.67 10.66 10.19
CA GLN A 72 9.82 9.90 10.71
C GLN A 72 9.74 8.47 10.20
N TYR A 73 10.58 8.14 9.22
CA TYR A 73 10.64 6.81 8.63
C TYR A 73 11.51 5.86 9.49
N PRO A 74 11.15 4.57 9.57
CA PRO A 74 11.96 3.56 10.23
C PRO A 74 13.27 3.34 9.47
N PRO A 75 14.32 2.81 10.13
CA PRO A 75 15.66 2.66 9.52
C PRO A 75 15.67 1.94 8.17
N ALA A 76 14.86 0.88 8.02
CA ALA A 76 14.77 0.14 6.76
C ALA A 76 14.25 0.99 5.60
N LEU A 77 13.30 1.89 5.86
CA LEU A 77 12.76 2.79 4.84
C LEU A 77 13.71 3.94 4.53
N ASN A 78 14.45 4.46 5.51
CA ASN A 78 15.51 5.44 5.25
C ASN A 78 16.58 4.85 4.32
N VAL A 79 17.07 3.64 4.61
CA VAL A 79 18.05 2.96 3.76
C VAL A 79 17.50 2.71 2.36
N TYR A 80 16.21 2.36 2.23
CA TYR A 80 15.57 2.20 0.93
C TYR A 80 15.56 3.52 0.15
N PHE A 81 15.09 4.62 0.73
CA PHE A 81 15.02 5.91 0.02
C PHE A 81 16.39 6.55 -0.24
N GLU A 82 17.41 6.23 0.55
CA GLU A 82 18.79 6.68 0.33
C GLU A 82 19.50 5.92 -0.79
N LYS A 83 19.24 4.61 -0.93
CA LYS A 83 20.00 3.73 -1.84
C LYS A 83 19.27 3.35 -3.12
N ALA A 84 17.95 3.29 -3.09
CA ALA A 84 17.14 2.89 -4.23
C ALA A 84 16.86 4.06 -5.18
N ARG A 85 16.37 3.74 -6.38
CA ARG A 85 15.94 4.68 -7.41
C ARG A 85 14.52 4.38 -7.85
N GLN A 86 13.88 5.38 -8.42
CA GLN A 86 12.51 5.28 -8.96
C GLN A 86 12.36 4.21 -10.06
N THR A 87 13.47 3.90 -10.76
CA THR A 87 13.54 2.89 -11.84
C THR A 87 13.85 1.48 -11.35
N ASP A 88 14.15 1.32 -10.05
CA ASP A 88 14.42 -0.01 -9.50
C ASP A 88 13.12 -0.82 -9.37
N ASN A 89 13.27 -2.09 -8.96
CA ASN A 89 12.17 -3.03 -8.88
C ASN A 89 11.01 -2.54 -7.97
N PRO A 90 9.77 -2.98 -8.24
CA PRO A 90 8.63 -2.68 -7.38
C PRO A 90 8.84 -3.14 -5.93
N VAL A 91 8.28 -2.38 -4.99
CA VAL A 91 8.26 -2.74 -3.56
C VAL A 91 7.11 -3.69 -3.31
N ILE A 92 7.39 -4.80 -2.62
CA ILE A 92 6.37 -5.74 -2.16
C ILE A 92 5.70 -5.17 -0.92
N ILE A 93 4.37 -5.09 -0.95
CA ILE A 93 3.54 -4.69 0.17
C ILE A 93 2.86 -5.92 0.75
N GLN A 94 3.02 -6.10 2.05
CA GLN A 94 2.42 -7.17 2.84
C GLN A 94 1.36 -6.58 3.77
N ILE A 95 0.11 -7.01 3.62
CA ILE A 95 -0.98 -6.59 4.50
C ILE A 95 -1.40 -7.78 5.33
N LYS A 96 -1.36 -7.63 6.65
CA LYS A 96 -1.87 -8.61 7.61
C LYS A 96 -3.24 -8.17 8.12
N PRO A 97 -4.32 -8.91 7.82
CA PRO A 97 -5.59 -8.72 8.50
C PRO A 97 -5.40 -8.89 10.01
N LYS A 98 -5.85 -7.92 10.81
CA LYS A 98 -5.82 -8.06 12.27
C LYS A 98 -6.95 -8.99 12.70
N THR A 99 -6.63 -10.05 13.43
CA THR A 99 -7.60 -10.78 14.24
C THR A 99 -8.02 -9.88 15.40
N LYS A 100 -9.33 -9.76 15.64
CA LYS A 100 -9.83 -9.19 16.90
C LYS A 100 -9.51 -10.14 18.05
#